data_AF-A0A241V2W8-F1
#
_entry.id   AF-A0A241V2W8-F1
#
_cell.length_a   1.000
_cell.length_b   1.000
_cell.length_c   1.000
_cell.angle_alpha   90.00
_cell.angle_beta   90.00
_cell.angle_gamma   90.00
#
_symmetry.space_group_name_H-M   'P 1'
#
loop_
_entity.id
_entity.type
_entity.pdbx_description
1 polymer ?
#
loop_
_entity_poly.entity_id
_entity_poly.type
_entity_poly.pdbx_seq_one_letter_code
_entity_poly.pdbx_strand_id
1 'polypeptide(L)' 'MSNALQRLIDLLPTAAEFVGTITSVDHPNYKVLVVGGSGLNLVTSSTRYNLGATVFVSDGEIKRLAPLGEVIQIEV' A
#
# COMPACT_ATOMS: atom_id res chain seq x y z
N MET A 1 4.61 8.50 32.64
CA MET A 1 5.79 9.12 31.99
C MET A 1 6.16 8.26 30.80
N SER A 2 6.06 8.75 29.55
CA SER A 2 6.42 7.95 28.37
C SER A 2 7.93 7.98 28.15
N ASN A 3 8.52 6.80 27.99
CA ASN A 3 9.95 6.62 27.76
C ASN A 3 10.25 6.86 26.27
N ALA A 4 11.44 7.37 25.94
CA ALA A 4 11.84 7.67 24.55
C ALA A 4 11.75 6.44 23.63
N LEU A 5 12.00 5.25 24.18
CA LEU A 5 11.80 3.97 23.49
C LEU A 5 10.34 3.70 23.12
N GLN A 6 9.38 4.04 24.00
CA GLN A 6 7.96 3.88 23.73
C GLN A 6 7.54 4.77 22.55
N ARG A 7 8.04 6.01 22.52
CA ARG A 7 7.78 6.95 21.42
C ARG A 7 8.36 6.48 20.09
N LEU A 8 9.50 5.79 20.11
CA LEU A 8 10.09 5.21 18.90
C LEU A 8 9.27 4.03 18.38
N ILE A 9 8.79 3.17 19.28
CA ILE A 9 7.93 2.03 18.93
C ILE A 9 6.59 2.52 18.36
N ASP A 10 6.00 3.57 18.95
CA ASP A 10 4.78 4.19 18.44
C ASP A 10 4.96 4.86 17.06
N LEU A 11 6.20 5.14 16.65
CA LEU A 11 6.52 5.67 15.33
C LEU A 11 6.73 4.57 14.28
N LEU A 12 6.85 3.30 14.69
CA LEU A 12 6.95 2.21 13.72
C LEU A 12 5.58 1.96 13.08
N PRO A 13 5.49 1.93 11.74
CA PRO A 13 4.24 1.69 11.05
C PRO A 13 3.71 0.30 11.41
N THR A 14 2.62 0.26 12.17
CA THR A 14 1.99 -0.99 12.66
C THR A 14 1.07 -1.62 11.62
N ALA A 15 0.70 -0.86 10.59
CA ALA A 15 -0.16 -1.32 9.51
C ALA A 15 0.67 -1.95 8.39
N ALA A 16 0.30 -3.18 8.00
CA ALA A 16 0.88 -3.83 6.83
C ALA A 16 0.42 -3.10 5.57
N GLU A 17 1.31 -2.28 5.00
CA GLU A 17 1.12 -1.68 3.69
C GLU A 17 1.72 -2.59 2.61
N PHE A 18 0.93 -2.88 1.58
CA PHE A 18 1.34 -3.71 0.46
C PHE A 18 1.46 -2.87 -0.81
N VAL A 19 2.46 -3.18 -1.63
CA VAL A 19 2.60 -2.59 -2.96
C VAL A 19 1.91 -3.49 -3.97
N GLY A 20 1.03 -2.93 -4.80
CA GLY A 20 0.35 -3.68 -5.84
C GLY A 20 0.16 -2.88 -7.12
N THR A 21 -0.08 -3.59 -8.22
CA THR A 21 -0.29 -2.99 -9.54
C THR A 21 -1.75 -3.15 -9.96
N ILE A 22 -2.37 -2.09 -10.45
CA ILE A 22 -3.77 -2.12 -10.89
C ILE A 22 -3.88 -2.92 -12.20
N THR A 23 -4.61 -4.03 -12.16
CA THR A 23 -4.85 -4.91 -13.32
C THR A 23 -6.25 -4.76 -13.91
N SER A 24 -7.21 -4.24 -13.13
CA SER A 24 -8.56 -3.90 -13.61
C SER A 24 -9.08 -2.67 -12.89
N VAL A 25 -9.77 -1.81 -13.64
CA VAL A 25 -10.37 -0.56 -13.15
C VAL A 25 -11.88 -0.64 -13.31
N ASP A 26 -12.62 -0.65 -12.21
CA ASP A 26 -14.09 -0.57 -12.17
C ASP A 26 -14.55 0.30 -11.00
N HIS A 27 -14.27 1.60 -11.09
CA HIS A 27 -14.43 2.53 -9.97
C HIS A 27 -15.84 2.47 -9.34
N PRO A 28 -15.97 2.27 -8.01
CA PRO A 28 -14.93 2.40 -6.96
C PRO A 28 -14.13 1.12 -6.65
N ASN A 29 -14.37 0.02 -7.36
CA ASN A 29 -13.70 -1.26 -7.19
C ASN A 29 -12.48 -1.40 -8.12
N TYR A 30 -11.36 -1.83 -7.57
CA TYR A 30 -10.13 -2.04 -8.31
C TYR A 30 -9.65 -3.47 -8.08
N LYS A 31 -9.13 -4.12 -9.14
CA LYS A 31 -8.35 -5.34 -8.98
C LYS A 31 -6.88 -4.94 -8.95
N VAL A 32 -6.22 -5.27 -7.86
CA VAL A 32 -4.82 -4.96 -7.61
C VAL A 32 -4.06 -6.27 -7.44
N LEU A 33 -3.00 -6.46 -8.24
CA LEU A 33 -2.07 -7.56 -8.08
C LEU A 33 -1.00 -7.15 -7.08
N VAL A 34 -0.97 -7.79 -5.91
CA VAL A 34 0.01 -7.48 -4.86
C VAL A 34 1.35 -8.13 -5.19
N VAL A 35 2.43 -7.35 -5.15
CA VAL A 35 3.81 -7.82 -5.35
C VAL A 35 4.30 -8.44 -4.04
N GLY A 36 4.63 -9.74 -4.04
CA GLY A 36 5.25 -10.42 -2.89
C GLY A 36 4.37 -11.40 -2.11
N GLY A 37 3.10 -11.59 -2.47
CA GLY A 37 2.29 -12.69 -1.92
C GLY A 37 0.79 -12.39 -1.91
N SER A 38 -0.02 -13.43 -2.13
CA SER A 38 -1.50 -13.48 -2.10
C SER A 38 -2.27 -13.30 -3.42
N GLY A 39 -1.65 -12.88 -4.53
CA GLY A 39 -2.34 -12.83 -5.83
C GLY A 39 -3.22 -11.60 -6.05
N LEU A 40 -4.28 -11.74 -6.85
CA LEU A 40 -5.19 -10.64 -7.19
C LEU A 40 -6.15 -10.34 -6.04
N ASN A 41 -6.00 -9.18 -5.42
CA ASN A 41 -6.92 -8.70 -4.38
C ASN A 41 -7.89 -7.67 -4.96
N LEU A 42 -9.14 -7.75 -4.53
CA LEU A 42 -10.15 -6.73 -4.76
C LEU A 42 -10.01 -5.66 -3.69
N VAL A 43 -9.79 -4.42 -4.12
CA VAL A 43 -9.47 -3.27 -3.28
C VAL A 43 -10.37 -2.12 -3.69
N THR A 44 -10.85 -1.33 -2.75
CA THR A 44 -11.68 -0.16 -3.07
C THR A 44 -10.86 1.12 -3.01
N SER A 45 -11.32 2.15 -3.72
CA SER A 45 -10.79 3.49 -3.55
C SER A 45 -11.81 4.58 -3.88
N SER A 46 -11.75 5.67 -3.12
CA SER A 46 -12.46 6.91 -3.37
C SER A 46 -11.85 7.74 -4.52
N THR A 47 -10.56 7.52 -4.81
CA THR A 47 -9.82 8.25 -5.86
C THR A 47 -9.72 7.41 -7.12
N ARG A 48 -9.82 8.06 -8.29
CA ARG A 48 -9.63 7.37 -9.57
C ARG A 48 -8.15 7.17 -9.87
N TYR A 49 -7.77 5.91 -10.09
CA TYR A 49 -6.43 5.53 -10.53
C TYR A 49 -6.45 4.91 -11.93
N ASN A 50 -5.33 5.03 -12.63
CA ASN A 50 -5.16 4.50 -13.97
C ASN A 50 -4.79 3.01 -13.93
N LEU A 51 -5.19 2.28 -14.97
CA LEU A 51 -4.76 0.90 -15.20
C LEU A 51 -3.22 0.85 -15.29
N GLY A 52 -2.60 -0.16 -14.67
CA GLY A 52 -1.15 -0.33 -14.66
C GLY A 52 -0.40 0.55 -13.67
N ALA A 53 -1.09 1.43 -12.91
CA ALA A 53 -0.45 2.21 -11.86
C ALA A 53 -0.08 1.31 -10.67
N THR A 54 1.08 1.59 -10.09
CA THR A 54 1.52 0.97 -8.83
C THR A 54 0.95 1.78 -7.66
N VAL A 55 0.34 1.09 -6.70
CA VAL A 55 -0.39 1.69 -5.57
C VAL A 55 -0.02 1.02 -4.27
N PHE A 56 -0.07 1.79 -3.18
CA PHE A 56 -0.02 1.26 -1.82
C PHE A 56 -1.42 0.92 -1.35
N VAL A 57 -1.60 -0.33 -0.94
CA VAL A 57 -2.84 -0.89 -0.42
C VAL A 57 -2.67 -1.20 1.05
N SER A 58 -3.62 -0.77 1.87
CA SER A 58 -3.69 -1.12 3.28
C SER A 58 -5.14 -1.43 3.62
N ASP A 59 -5.36 -2.52 4.34
CA ASP A 59 -6.67 -2.88 4.92
C ASP A 59 -7.82 -2.90 3.87
N GLY A 60 -7.54 -3.37 2.65
CA GLY A 60 -8.53 -3.47 1.57
C GLY A 60 -8.84 -2.16 0.84
N GLU A 61 -8.07 -1.09 1.09
CA GLU A 61 -8.22 0.21 0.43
C GLU A 61 -6.90 0.68 -0.21
N ILE A 62 -6.99 1.34 -1.36
CA ILE A 62 -5.85 2.05 -1.94
C ILE A 62 -5.63 3.37 -1.19
N LYS A 63 -4.47 3.52 -0.54
CA LYS A 63 -4.12 4.71 0.24
C LYS A 63 -3.45 5.81 -0.59
N ARG A 64 -2.55 5.43 -1.51
CA ARG A 64 -1.80 6.38 -2.34
C ARG A 64 -1.17 5.70 -3.56
N LEU A 65 -0.80 6.51 -4.56
CA LEU A 65 0.11 6.06 -5.62
C LEU A 65 1.46 5.70 -5.01
N ALA A 66 2.00 4.56 -5.42
CA ALA A 66 3.39 4.25 -5.13
C ALA A 66 4.28 5.16 -6.00
N PRO A 67 5.31 5.80 -5.42
CA PRO A 67 6.23 6.59 -6.21
C PRO A 67 6.90 5.67 -7.25
N LEU A 68 6.91 6.13 -8.51
CA LEU A 68 7.66 5.51 -9.58
C LEU A 68 9.15 5.83 -9.34
N GLY A 69 9.83 4.95 -8.63
CA GLY A 69 11.24 5.08 -8.27
C GLY A 69 11.77 3.77 -7.71
N GLU A 70 13.07 3.54 -7.89
CA GLU A 70 13.77 2.34 -7.41
C GLU A 70 13.48 2.15 -5.91
N VAL A 71 12.87 1.02 -5.55
CA VAL A 71 12.58 0.67 -4.16
C VAL A 71 13.91 0.36 -3.48
N ILE A 72 14.53 1.37 -2.87
CA ILE A 72 15.66 1.17 -1.97
C ILE A 72 15.12 0.64 -0.64
N GLN A 73 15.38 -0.64 -0.37
CA GLN A 73 15.18 -1.23 0.94
C GLN A 73 16.10 -0.51 1.93
N ILE A 74 15.50 0.27 2.85
CA ILE A 74 16.23 0.80 4.00
C ILE A 74 16.23 -0.34 5.03
N GLU A 75 17.29 -1.14 5.02
CA GLU A 75 17.63 -2.04 6.12
C GLU A 75 18.01 -1.16 7.33
N VAL A 76 17.35 -1.41 8.47
CA VAL A 76 17.64 -0.77 9.76
C VAL A 76 18.34 -1.77 10.66
#